data_AF-A0A0F8W2I6-F1
#
_entry.id   AF-A0A0F8W2I6-F1
#
_cell.length_a   1.000
_cell.length_b   1.000
_cell.length_c   1.000
_cell.angle_alpha   90.00
_cell.angle_beta   90.00
_cell.angle_gamma   90.00
#
_symmetry.space_group_name_H-M   'P 1'
#
loop_
_entity.id
_entity.type
_entity.pdbx_description
1 polymer ?
#
loop_
_entity_poly.entity_id
_entity_poly.type
_entity_poly.pdbx_seq_one_letter_code
_entity_poly.pdbx_strand_id
1 'polypeptide(L)'
;ESESKARVACHVEAKALDGRRRAFLIEGRDGYGFTAEALAELATRMAQGSIEAVGACAPWQVVEPRKFLEAMNFSINEVEPA
;
A
#
# COMPACT_ATOMS: atom_id res chain seq x y z
N GLU A 1 -9.41 -10.66 23.98
CA GLU A 1 -8.26 -9.99 23.34
C GLU A 1 -8.73 -8.63 22.86
N SER A 2 -7.97 -7.57 23.15
CA SER A 2 -8.33 -6.21 22.78
C SER A 2 -7.99 -6.02 21.30
N GLU A 3 -8.93 -6.30 20.39
CA GLU A 3 -8.85 -5.85 19.00
C GLU A 3 -8.78 -4.32 19.03
N SER A 4 -7.57 -3.77 18.92
CA SER A 4 -7.40 -2.36 18.63
C SER A 4 -7.96 -2.11 17.24
N LYS A 5 -9.22 -1.68 17.17
CA LYS A 5 -9.93 -1.23 15.96
C LYS A 5 -9.44 0.14 15.48
N ALA A 6 -8.17 0.46 15.70
CA ALA A 6 -7.62 1.76 15.37
C ALA A 6 -7.48 1.87 13.86
N ARG A 7 -8.47 2.51 13.22
CA ARG A 7 -8.40 2.86 11.80
C ARG A 7 -7.11 3.62 11.55
N VAL A 8 -6.40 3.21 10.50
CA VAL A 8 -5.19 3.89 10.03
C VAL A 8 -5.51 4.68 8.78
N ALA A 9 -4.90 5.86 8.68
CA ALA A 9 -4.94 6.68 7.48
C ALA A 9 -3.51 7.16 7.16
N CYS A 10 -3.15 7.13 5.88
CA CYS A 10 -1.92 7.69 5.35
C CYS A 10 -2.27 8.67 4.23
N HIS A 11 -1.87 9.93 4.40
CA HIS A 11 -2.01 10.95 3.38
C HIS A 11 -0.67 11.14 2.66
N VAL A 12 -0.67 10.92 1.35
CA VAL A 12 0.51 11.06 0.51
C VAL A 12 0.28 12.21 -0.45
N GLU A 13 1.11 13.25 -0.35
CA GLU A 13 1.10 14.35 -1.29
C GLU A 13 2.41 14.41 -2.07
N ALA A 14 2.31 14.61 -3.38
CA ALA A 14 3.45 14.85 -4.27
C ALA A 14 3.28 16.19 -5.00
N LYS A 15 4.35 16.98 -5.00
CA LYS A 15 4.48 18.22 -5.77
C LYS A 15 5.62 18.09 -6.78
N ALA A 16 5.30 18.25 -8.05
CA ALA A 16 6.29 18.30 -9.13
C ALA A 16 6.96 19.68 -9.21
N LEU A 17 8.14 19.75 -9.83
CA LEU A 17 8.89 21.00 -10.02
C LEU A 17 8.13 22.03 -10.88
N ASP A 18 7.24 21.56 -11.76
CA ASP A 18 6.36 22.40 -12.59
C ASP A 18 5.12 22.91 -11.84
N GLY A 19 5.01 22.62 -10.53
CA GLY A 19 3.92 23.08 -9.68
C GLY A 19 2.70 22.18 -9.66
N ARG A 20 2.62 21.13 -10.48
CA ARG A 20 1.52 20.15 -10.40
C ARG A 20 1.54 19.45 -9.04
N ARG A 21 0.38 19.32 -8.41
CA ARG A 21 0.18 18.62 -7.13
C ARG A 21 -0.77 17.44 -7.33
N ARG A 22 -0.54 16.37 -6.57
CA ARG A 22 -1.47 15.24 -6.42
C ARG A 22 -1.45 14.77 -4.98
N ALA A 23 -2.60 14.36 -4.47
CA ALA A 23 -2.73 13.82 -3.13
C ALA A 23 -3.59 12.55 -3.13
N PHE A 24 -3.23 11.63 -2.25
CA PHE A 24 -3.94 10.38 -2.04
C PHE A 24 -4.17 10.15 -0.55
N LEU A 25 -5.37 9.72 -0.20
CA LEU A 25 -5.72 9.22 1.12
C LEU A 25 -5.85 7.69 1.05
N ILE A 26 -5.04 7.01 1.85
CA ILE A 26 -5.03 5.56 2.00
C ILE A 26 -5.59 5.23 3.37
N GLU A 27 -6.66 4.43 3.45
CA GLU A 27 -7.27 4.06 4.73
C GLU A 27 -7.30 2.54 4.91
N GLY A 28 -7.07 2.10 6.14
CA GLY A 28 -7.10 0.69 6.53
C GLY A 28 -7.61 0.50 7.95
N ARG A 29 -7.69 -0.77 8.37
CA ARG A 29 -8.25 -1.15 9.69
C ARG A 29 -7.21 -1.23 10.80
N ASP A 30 -5.95 -1.46 10.45
CA ASP A 30 -4.86 -1.67 11.40
C ASP A 30 -3.52 -1.21 10.81
N GLY A 31 -2.90 -0.22 11.44
CA GLY A 31 -1.59 0.28 11.03
C GLY A 31 -0.42 -0.66 11.34
N TYR A 32 -0.54 -1.49 12.38
CA TYR A 32 0.47 -2.50 12.71
C TYR A 32 0.24 -3.80 11.91
N GLY A 33 -1.03 -4.14 11.67
CA GLY A 33 -1.45 -5.25 10.81
C GLY A 33 -0.96 -5.12 9.36
N PHE A 34 -0.88 -3.90 8.83
CA PHE A 34 -0.38 -3.64 7.47
C PHE A 34 0.93 -4.36 7.16
N THR A 35 1.91 -4.29 8.07
CA THR A 35 3.25 -4.86 7.80
C THR A 35 3.18 -6.38 7.66
N ALA A 36 2.43 -7.04 8.55
CA ALA A 36 2.27 -8.49 8.51
C ALA A 36 1.48 -8.93 7.27
N GLU A 37 0.37 -8.26 6.95
CA GLU A 37 -0.45 -8.54 5.77
C GLU A 37 0.33 -8.32 4.47
N ALA A 38 1.12 -7.25 4.38
CA ALA A 38 1.93 -6.96 3.19
C ALA A 38 2.99 -8.02 2.94
N LEU A 39 3.65 -8.52 4.00
CA LEU A 39 4.61 -9.60 3.89
C LEU A 39 3.93 -10.91 3.44
N ALA A 40 2.76 -11.23 4.02
CA ALA A 40 2.02 -12.43 3.66
C ALA A 40 1.52 -12.40 2.20
N GLU A 41 0.98 -11.26 1.74
CA GLU A 41 0.52 -11.08 0.36
C GLU A 41 1.68 -11.16 -0.64
N LEU A 42 2.83 -10.52 -0.36
CA LEU A 42 4.03 -10.65 -1.20
C LEU A 42 4.51 -12.09 -1.29
N ALA A 43 4.64 -12.78 -0.14
CA ALA A 43 5.05 -14.18 -0.10
C ALA A 43 4.09 -15.08 -0.91
N THR A 44 2.79 -14.80 -0.83
CA THR A 44 1.76 -15.53 -1.58
C THR A 44 1.91 -15.33 -3.08
N ARG A 45 2.11 -14.10 -3.54
CA ARG A 45 2.36 -13.81 -4.97
C ARG A 45 3.64 -14.44 -5.49
N MET A 46 4.70 -14.44 -4.68
CA MET A 46 5.96 -15.12 -5.01
C MET A 46 5.73 -16.63 -5.15
N ALA A 47 5.05 -17.27 -4.19
CA ALA A 47 4.77 -18.69 -4.22
C ALA A 47 3.88 -19.12 -5.41
N GLN A 48 2.99 -18.22 -5.87
CA GLN A 48 2.13 -18.45 -7.03
C GLN A 48 2.83 -18.20 -8.39
N GLY A 49 4.07 -17.71 -8.39
CA GLY A 49 4.77 -17.32 -9.61
C GLY A 49 4.27 -16.00 -10.22
N SER A 50 3.49 -15.21 -9.48
CA SER A 50 3.02 -13.89 -9.91
C SER A 50 4.11 -12.81 -9.85
N ILE A 51 5.26 -13.12 -9.26
CA ILE A 51 6.46 -12.27 -9.22
C ILE A 51 7.63 -13.09 -9.78
N GLU A 52 8.08 -12.72 -10.98
CA GLU A 52 9.19 -13.40 -11.68
C GLU A 52 10.55 -12.74 -11.44
N ALA A 53 10.59 -11.58 -10.77
CA ALA A 53 11.82 -10.86 -10.49
C ALA A 53 12.77 -11.69 -9.61
N VAL A 54 14.05 -11.72 -10.00
CA VAL A 54 15.11 -12.44 -9.28
C VAL A 54 16.03 -11.43 -8.59
N GLY A 55 16.38 -11.72 -7.34
CA GLY A 55 17.25 -10.88 -6.52
C GLY A 55 16.47 -9.99 -5.54
N ALA A 56 17.15 -8.98 -4.99
CA ALA A 56 16.54 -8.04 -4.05
C ALA A 56 15.79 -6.93 -4.82
N CYS A 57 14.49 -6.80 -4.54
CA CYS A 57 13.64 -5.75 -5.11
C CYS A 57 12.86 -5.03 -4.01
N ALA A 58 12.62 -3.74 -4.21
CA ALA A 58 11.63 -3.01 -3.43
C ALA A 58 10.22 -3.35 -3.93
N PRO A 59 9.19 -3.30 -3.07
CA PRO A 59 7.82 -3.67 -3.45
C PRO A 59 7.30 -2.93 -4.69
N TRP A 60 7.54 -1.62 -4.81
CA TRP A 60 7.08 -0.80 -5.93
C TRP A 60 7.62 -1.26 -7.30
N GLN A 61 8.68 -2.07 -7.33
CA GLN A 61 9.26 -2.61 -8.56
C GLN A 61 8.55 -3.89 -9.04
N VAL A 62 7.84 -4.58 -8.15
CA VAL A 62 7.32 -5.95 -8.39
C VAL A 62 5.81 -6.09 -8.19
N VAL A 63 5.15 -5.11 -7.58
CA VAL A 63 3.69 -5.08 -7.46
C VAL A 63 3.13 -3.74 -7.93
N GLU A 64 1.93 -3.80 -8.52
CA GLU A 64 1.14 -2.60 -8.77
C GLU A 64 0.54 -2.12 -7.43
N PRO A 65 0.84 -0.89 -6.95
CA PRO A 65 0.51 -0.45 -5.60
C PRO A 65 -0.98 -0.51 -5.27
N ARG A 66 -1.86 -0.14 -6.21
CA ARG A 66 -3.31 -0.08 -5.95
C ARG A 66 -3.89 -1.46 -5.71
N LYS A 67 -3.65 -2.40 -6.63
CA LYS A 67 -4.07 -3.81 -6.51
C LYS A 67 -3.44 -4.51 -5.31
N PHE A 68 -2.24 -4.11 -4.92
CA PHE A 68 -1.57 -4.68 -3.74
C PHE A 68 -2.27 -4.26 -2.45
N LEU A 69 -2.52 -2.97 -2.28
CA LEU A 69 -3.23 -2.42 -1.11
C LEU A 69 -4.68 -2.88 -1.04
N GLU A 70 -5.39 -2.94 -2.17
CA GLU A 70 -6.77 -3.44 -2.24
C GLU A 70 -6.88 -4.91 -1.80
N ALA A 71 -5.89 -5.76 -2.10
CA ALA A 71 -5.87 -7.16 -1.65
C ALA A 71 -5.82 -7.30 -0.11
N MET A 72 -5.33 -6.27 0.59
CA MET A 72 -5.26 -6.19 2.05
C MET A 72 -6.39 -5.34 2.65
N ASN A 73 -7.46 -5.08 1.89
CA ASN A 73 -8.60 -4.26 2.31
C ASN A 73 -8.26 -2.80 2.66
N PHE A 74 -7.22 -2.24 2.02
CA PHE A 74 -6.97 -0.80 2.06
C PHE A 74 -7.74 -0.10 0.94
N SER A 75 -8.33 1.06 1.23
CA SER A 75 -8.88 1.95 0.21
C SER A 75 -7.84 2.98 -0.22
N ILE A 76 -7.90 3.41 -1.48
CA ILE A 76 -7.02 4.44 -2.03
C ILE A 76 -7.86 5.42 -2.83
N ASN A 77 -7.99 6.63 -2.30
CA ASN A 77 -8.77 7.70 -2.88
C ASN A 77 -7.85 8.85 -3.28
N GLU A 78 -7.98 9.35 -4.51
CA GLU A 78 -7.40 10.65 -4.86
C GLU A 78 -8.20 11.73 -4.13
N VAL A 79 -7.50 12.69 -3.53
CA VAL A 79 -8.08 13.77 -2.74
C VAL A 79 -7.47 15.09 -3.16
N GLU A 80 -8.11 16.20 -2.77
CA GLU A 80 -7.55 17.53 -2.98
C GLU A 80 -6.25 17.70 -2.17
N PRO A 81 -5.16 18.19 -2.78
CA PRO A 81 -3.93 18.54 -2.06
C PRO A 81 -4.18 19.62 -1.00
N ALA A 82 -3.47 19.54 0.12
CA ALA A 82 -3.69 20.39 1.30
C ALA A 82 -3.24 21.86 1.15
#